data_AF-R7YCP4-F1
#
_entry.id   AF-R7YCP4-F1
#
_cell.length_a   1.000
_cell.length_b   1.000
_cell.length_c   1.000
_cell.angle_alpha   90.00
_cell.angle_beta   90.00
_cell.angle_gamma   90.00
#
_symmetry.space_group_name_H-M   'P 1'
#
loop_
_entity.id
_entity.type
_entity.pdbx_description
1 polymer ?
#
loop_
_entity_poly.entity_id
_entity_poly.type
_entity_poly.pdbx_seq_one_letter_code
_entity_poly.pdbx_strand_id
1 'polypeptide(L)'
;MKGSKGYKIIRPITIKSKTEVDEHGEPKKYMKFKEVAGAFTYSQTEGEPLDEALTEQPEWSRDRALGALGIRLVQFADTTLNSQGYSVGRDIAISPVAAYPLKTTWHELAHVEAGHTSVEGLSDYHAGNRGLFEFEAEATAYLGMHELGLDHMMNPAESRNYIQTWLHGETPPDASIRKVFKLTNTILTAGRVAVEESGAEGEVA
;
A
#
# COMPACT_ATOMS: atom_id res chain seq x y z
N MET A 1 8.95 -21.34 17.79
CA MET A 1 10.06 -22.32 17.65
C MET A 1 10.98 -22.34 18.85
N LYS A 2 11.03 -23.50 19.50
CA LYS A 2 11.94 -23.75 20.63
C LYS A 2 13.39 -23.58 20.15
N GLY A 3 14.07 -22.52 20.60
CA GLY A 3 15.46 -22.20 20.22
C GLY A 3 15.64 -20.99 19.29
N SER A 4 14.56 -20.32 18.86
CA SER A 4 14.67 -19.08 18.07
C SER A 4 15.32 -17.94 18.86
N LYS A 5 16.19 -17.16 18.20
CA LYS A 5 16.83 -15.97 18.78
C LYS A 5 15.98 -14.74 18.51
N GLY A 6 15.59 -14.04 19.58
CA GLY A 6 14.87 -12.78 19.45
C GLY A 6 15.75 -11.64 18.94
N TYR A 7 15.17 -10.77 18.12
CA TYR A 7 15.74 -9.49 17.74
C TYR A 7 15.83 -8.57 18.95
N LYS A 8 16.82 -7.70 18.91
CA LYS A 8 17.12 -6.78 20.00
C LYS A 8 16.31 -5.50 19.83
N ILE A 9 15.55 -5.18 20.86
CA ILE A 9 14.79 -3.94 20.97
C ILE A 9 15.39 -3.07 22.07
N ILE A 10 15.26 -1.76 21.89
CA ILE A 10 15.63 -0.79 22.92
C ILE A 10 14.39 -0.55 23.77
N ARG A 11 14.40 -0.98 25.03
CA ARG A 11 13.31 -0.73 25.97
C ARG A 11 13.67 0.35 26.99
N PRO A 12 12.78 1.31 27.29
CA PRO A 12 12.96 2.19 28.43
C PRO A 12 12.80 1.40 29.74
N ILE A 13 13.69 1.64 30.70
CA ILE A 13 13.63 1.11 32.07
C ILE A 13 13.81 2.24 33.07
N THR A 14 12.98 2.25 34.09
CA THR A 14 13.13 3.17 35.22
C THR A 14 14.09 2.57 36.23
N ILE A 15 15.18 3.29 36.53
CA ILE A 15 16.19 2.87 37.51
C ILE A 15 16.17 3.89 38.65
N LYS A 16 16.21 3.41 39.90
CA LYS A 16 16.42 4.23 41.09
C LYS A 16 17.90 4.52 41.25
N SER A 17 18.27 5.80 41.40
CA SER A 17 19.64 6.20 41.72
C SER A 17 20.03 5.67 43.11
N LYS A 18 21.26 5.18 43.25
CA LYS A 18 21.79 4.72 44.55
C LYS A 18 22.44 5.84 45.36
N THR A 19 22.73 6.97 44.73
CA THR A 19 23.56 8.05 45.27
C THR A 19 22.83 9.39 45.35
N GLU A 20 21.74 9.56 44.59
CA GLU A 20 20.99 10.82 44.56
C GLU A 20 19.55 10.59 45.05
N VAL A 21 19.15 11.40 46.02
CA VAL A 21 17.79 11.44 46.58
C VAL A 21 17.08 12.70 46.10
N ASP A 22 15.76 12.62 45.95
CA ASP A 22 14.91 13.77 45.63
C ASP A 22 14.61 14.63 46.88
N GLU A 23 13.87 15.73 46.69
CA GLU A 23 13.51 16.69 47.75
C GLU A 23 12.66 16.08 48.88
N HIS A 24 12.16 14.84 48.71
CA HIS A 24 11.36 14.12 49.68
C HIS A 24 12.08 12.91 50.29
N GLY A 25 13.39 12.76 50.02
CA GLY A 25 14.21 11.69 50.59
C GLY A 25 14.07 10.34 49.88
N GLU A 26 13.38 10.29 48.73
CA GLU A 26 13.24 9.08 47.92
C GLU A 26 14.35 8.98 46.86
N PRO A 27 14.78 7.77 46.45
CA PRO A 27 15.82 7.62 45.45
C PRO A 27 15.38 8.18 44.09
N LYS A 28 16.15 9.13 43.55
CA LYS A 28 15.80 9.82 42.30
C LYS A 28 15.71 8.81 41.15
N LYS A 29 14.57 8.80 40.44
CA LYS A 29 14.29 7.86 39.35
C LYS A 29 14.75 8.46 38.03
N TYR A 30 15.48 7.66 37.25
CA TYR A 30 15.93 8.03 35.91
C TYR A 30 15.46 6.99 34.88
N MET A 31 15.14 7.46 33.69
CA MET A 31 14.80 6.60 32.56
C MET A 31 16.07 6.28 31.76
N LYS A 32 16.41 5.00 31.63
CA LYS A 32 17.52 4.52 30.80
C LYS A 32 16.99 3.59 29.72
N PHE A 33 17.64 3.59 28.57
CA PHE A 33 17.33 2.68 27.48
C PHE A 33 18.24 1.45 27.58
N LYS A 34 17.63 0.25 27.60
CA LYS A 34 18.34 -1.04 27.67
C LYS A 34 18.00 -1.88 26.46
N GLU A 35 19.04 -2.42 25.84
CA GLU A 35 18.91 -3.40 24.76
C GLU A 35 18.46 -4.76 25.34
N VAL A 36 17.34 -5.28 24.83
CA VAL A 36 16.77 -6.57 25.23
C VAL A 36 16.39 -7.36 23.99
N ALA A 37 16.85 -8.61 23.92
CA ALA A 37 16.40 -9.56 22.91
C ALA A 37 14.99 -10.05 23.28
N GLY A 38 13.97 -9.50 22.61
CA GLY A 38 12.57 -9.74 22.98
C GLY A 38 11.56 -9.65 21.83
N ALA A 39 11.99 -9.26 20.63
CA ALA A 39 11.14 -9.27 19.45
C ALA A 39 11.35 -10.56 18.65
N PHE A 40 10.28 -11.20 18.19
CA PHE A 40 10.31 -12.40 17.35
C PHE A 40 9.49 -12.13 16.09
N THR A 41 9.91 -12.66 14.94
CA THR A 41 9.08 -12.61 13.72
C THR A 41 7.95 -13.61 13.82
N TYR A 42 6.87 -13.43 13.03
CA TYR A 42 5.74 -14.36 13.00
C TYR A 42 6.16 -15.81 12.72
N SER A 43 7.12 -16.01 11.81
CA SER A 43 7.72 -17.32 11.51
C SER A 43 8.47 -17.97 12.68
N GLN A 44 8.78 -17.22 13.74
CA GLN A 44 9.50 -17.70 14.93
C GLN A 44 8.55 -18.02 16.09
N THR A 45 7.27 -17.66 15.98
CA THR A 45 6.25 -17.89 17.02
C THR A 45 5.45 -19.17 16.75
N GLU A 46 5.01 -19.84 17.81
CA GLU A 46 4.06 -20.96 17.78
C GLU A 46 2.89 -20.58 18.68
N GLY A 47 1.66 -20.77 18.22
CA GLY A 47 0.45 -20.38 18.95
C GLY A 47 -0.79 -20.45 18.07
N GLU A 48 -1.91 -19.96 18.61
CA GLU A 48 -3.10 -19.67 17.80
C GLU A 48 -2.69 -18.83 16.58
N PRO A 49 -3.19 -19.15 15.38
CA PRO A 49 -3.01 -18.30 14.22
C PRO A 49 -3.34 -16.85 14.60
N LEU A 50 -2.54 -15.90 14.13
CA LEU A 50 -2.93 -14.51 14.27
C LEU A 50 -4.33 -14.39 13.64
N ASP A 51 -5.26 -13.78 14.36
CA ASP A 51 -6.57 -13.50 13.79
C ASP A 51 -6.35 -12.75 12.49
N GLU A 52 -6.81 -13.31 11.37
CA GLU A 52 -6.68 -12.71 10.06
C GLU A 52 -7.33 -11.31 10.07
N ALA A 53 -8.34 -11.09 10.93
CA ALA A 53 -8.96 -9.79 11.18
C ALA A 53 -8.05 -8.76 11.87
N LEU A 54 -7.01 -9.16 12.60
CA LEU A 54 -5.97 -8.27 13.15
C LEU A 54 -4.85 -7.97 12.12
N THR A 55 -4.87 -8.68 10.98
CA THR A 55 -3.93 -8.52 9.86
C THR A 55 -4.60 -7.86 8.64
N GLU A 56 -5.94 -7.79 8.61
CA GLU A 56 -6.69 -7.02 7.63
C GLU A 56 -6.39 -5.53 7.79
N GLN A 57 -5.84 -4.94 6.72
CA GLN A 57 -5.73 -3.49 6.55
C GLN A 57 -7.11 -2.87 6.83
N PRO A 58 -7.26 -1.98 7.83
CA PRO A 58 -8.59 -1.64 8.38
C PRO A 58 -9.55 -0.95 7.39
N GLU A 59 -9.03 -0.42 6.28
CA GLU A 59 -9.85 0.36 5.35
C GLU A 59 -9.95 -0.23 3.95
N TRP A 60 -8.95 -0.94 3.43
CA TRP A 60 -8.92 -1.33 2.01
C TRP A 60 -8.33 -2.73 1.78
N SER A 61 -9.03 -3.55 1.01
CA SER A 61 -8.59 -4.89 0.60
C SER A 61 -8.42 -4.99 -0.90
N ARG A 62 -7.27 -5.55 -1.31
CA ARG A 62 -6.98 -5.86 -2.71
C ARG A 62 -8.00 -6.82 -3.29
N ASP A 63 -8.33 -7.89 -2.57
CA ASP A 63 -9.18 -8.94 -3.10
C ASP A 63 -10.62 -8.44 -3.25
N ARG A 64 -11.06 -7.52 -2.37
CA ARG A 64 -12.32 -6.77 -2.52
C ARG A 64 -12.29 -5.91 -3.79
N ALA A 65 -11.23 -5.12 -3.99
CA ALA A 65 -11.10 -4.28 -5.18
C ALA A 65 -11.10 -5.10 -6.47
N LEU A 66 -10.36 -6.22 -6.51
CA LEU A 66 -10.34 -7.14 -7.65
C LEU A 66 -11.73 -7.72 -7.94
N GLY A 67 -12.44 -8.17 -6.89
CA GLY A 67 -13.80 -8.70 -7.02
C GLY A 67 -14.80 -7.66 -7.52
N ALA A 68 -14.80 -6.47 -6.91
CA ALA A 68 -15.73 -5.38 -7.24
C ALA A 68 -15.49 -4.81 -8.64
N LEU A 69 -14.23 -4.70 -9.07
CA LEU A 69 -13.89 -4.26 -10.42
C LEU A 69 -14.01 -5.39 -11.45
N GLY A 70 -14.13 -6.66 -11.04
CA GLY A 70 -14.12 -7.78 -11.98
C GLY A 70 -12.77 -7.90 -12.72
N ILE A 71 -11.68 -7.76 -11.97
CA ILE A 71 -10.29 -7.90 -12.43
C ILE A 71 -9.70 -9.15 -11.80
N ARG A 72 -8.98 -9.98 -12.57
CA ARG A 72 -8.35 -11.20 -12.03
C ARG A 72 -6.87 -10.99 -11.78
N LEU A 73 -6.39 -11.50 -10.65
CA LEU A 73 -4.98 -11.64 -10.38
C LEU A 73 -4.49 -12.97 -10.98
N VAL A 74 -3.59 -12.91 -11.97
CA VAL A 74 -3.01 -14.09 -12.62
C VAL A 74 -1.56 -14.28 -12.21
N GLN A 75 -1.03 -15.50 -12.45
CA GLN A 75 0.37 -15.79 -12.18
C GLN A 75 1.27 -14.94 -13.08
N PHE A 76 2.29 -14.34 -12.47
CA PHE A 76 3.34 -13.63 -13.21
C PHE A 76 4.16 -14.62 -14.05
N ALA A 77 4.11 -14.45 -15.36
CA ALA A 77 4.73 -15.37 -16.33
C ALA A 77 5.88 -14.75 -17.12
N ASP A 78 6.18 -13.46 -16.93
CA ASP A 78 7.30 -12.79 -17.60
C ASP A 78 8.64 -13.29 -17.04
N THR A 79 9.48 -13.81 -17.91
CA THR A 79 10.79 -14.38 -17.58
C THR A 79 11.92 -13.36 -17.63
N THR A 80 11.66 -12.14 -18.13
CA THR A 80 12.68 -11.09 -18.20
C THR A 80 13.03 -10.49 -16.83
N LEU A 81 12.15 -10.66 -15.82
CA LEU A 81 12.28 -10.20 -14.43
C LEU A 81 12.58 -8.70 -14.25
N ASN A 82 12.57 -7.92 -15.33
CA ASN A 82 12.77 -6.47 -15.29
C ASN A 82 11.46 -5.71 -15.06
N SER A 83 10.31 -6.38 -15.12
CA SER A 83 9.03 -5.78 -14.80
C SER A 83 8.57 -6.12 -13.39
N GLN A 84 8.00 -5.12 -12.71
CA GLN A 84 7.37 -5.30 -11.41
C GLN A 84 5.96 -5.89 -11.53
N GLY A 85 5.31 -5.71 -12.67
CA GLY A 85 3.93 -6.13 -12.93
C GLY A 85 3.55 -5.93 -14.39
N TYR A 86 2.40 -6.48 -14.81
CA TYR A 86 1.79 -6.14 -16.09
C TYR A 86 0.28 -6.38 -16.04
N SER A 87 -0.43 -5.78 -16.98
CA SER A 87 -1.87 -5.91 -17.14
C SER A 87 -2.24 -6.22 -18.59
N VAL A 88 -3.15 -7.17 -18.80
CA VAL A 88 -3.62 -7.61 -20.12
C VAL A 88 -5.12 -7.85 -20.06
N GLY A 89 -5.89 -7.16 -20.89
CA GLY A 89 -7.36 -7.19 -20.81
C GLY A 89 -7.83 -6.80 -19.40
N ARG A 90 -8.52 -7.72 -18.72
CA ARG A 90 -8.96 -7.54 -17.32
C ARG A 90 -8.15 -8.36 -16.30
N ASP A 91 -6.94 -8.76 -16.68
CA ASP A 91 -6.05 -9.53 -15.84
C ASP A 91 -4.84 -8.69 -15.46
N ILE A 92 -4.44 -8.78 -14.19
CA ILE A 92 -3.20 -8.18 -13.67
C ILE A 92 -2.29 -9.29 -13.16
N ALA A 93 -0.99 -9.09 -13.33
CA ALA A 93 0.05 -9.97 -12.81
C ALA A 93 1.07 -9.14 -12.05
N ILE A 94 1.43 -9.58 -10.84
CA ILE A 94 2.40 -8.89 -9.98
C ILE A 94 3.61 -9.79 -9.78
N SER A 95 4.81 -9.25 -10.02
CA SER A 95 6.05 -9.99 -9.84
C SER A 95 6.19 -10.42 -8.38
N PRO A 96 6.53 -11.71 -8.10
CA PRO A 96 6.79 -12.18 -6.74
C PRO A 96 7.96 -11.45 -6.05
N VAL A 97 8.82 -10.81 -6.83
CA VAL A 97 9.98 -10.04 -6.36
C VAL A 97 9.81 -8.54 -6.56
N ALA A 98 8.57 -8.07 -6.78
CA ALA A 98 8.29 -6.64 -6.90
C ALA A 98 8.75 -5.89 -5.65
N ALA A 99 9.44 -4.76 -5.84
CA ALA A 99 9.94 -3.98 -4.70
C ALA A 99 8.80 -3.39 -3.86
N TYR A 100 7.71 -2.98 -4.53
CA TYR A 100 6.53 -2.39 -3.91
C TYR A 100 5.24 -3.06 -4.42
N PRO A 101 4.94 -4.30 -4.02
CA PRO A 101 3.87 -5.11 -4.62
C PRO A 101 2.49 -4.45 -4.59
N LEU A 102 2.16 -3.75 -3.49
CA LEU A 102 0.88 -3.06 -3.36
C LEU A 102 0.77 -1.84 -4.29
N LYS A 103 1.82 -1.01 -4.35
CA LYS A 103 1.89 0.12 -5.29
C LYS A 103 1.84 -0.35 -6.75
N THR A 104 2.53 -1.45 -7.07
CA THR A 104 2.43 -2.08 -8.39
C THR A 104 1.02 -2.58 -8.66
N THR A 105 0.34 -3.18 -7.68
CA THR A 105 -1.06 -3.59 -7.82
C THR A 105 -1.95 -2.40 -8.18
N TRP A 106 -1.82 -1.28 -7.48
CA TRP A 106 -2.56 -0.05 -7.79
C TRP A 106 -2.28 0.48 -9.21
N HIS A 107 -1.01 0.43 -9.63
CA HIS A 107 -0.59 0.84 -10.96
C HIS A 107 -1.26 -0.03 -12.05
N GLU A 108 -1.23 -1.36 -11.89
CA GLU A 108 -1.87 -2.27 -12.85
C GLU A 108 -3.40 -2.18 -12.85
N LEU A 109 -4.03 -1.99 -11.68
CA LEU A 109 -5.47 -1.72 -11.58
C LEU A 109 -5.85 -0.45 -12.34
N ALA A 110 -5.02 0.59 -12.23
CA ALA A 110 -5.23 1.84 -12.95
C ALA A 110 -5.16 1.63 -14.46
N HIS A 111 -4.21 0.85 -14.98
CA HIS A 111 -4.16 0.52 -16.41
C HIS A 111 -5.44 -0.15 -16.92
N VAL A 112 -5.96 -1.13 -16.18
CA VAL A 112 -7.18 -1.85 -16.58
C VAL A 112 -8.39 -0.92 -16.55
N GLU A 113 -8.60 -0.19 -15.45
CA GLU A 113 -9.76 0.70 -15.30
C GLU A 113 -9.69 1.95 -16.19
N ALA A 114 -8.49 2.39 -16.54
CA ALA A 114 -8.28 3.47 -17.51
C ALA A 114 -8.54 3.05 -18.96
N GLY A 115 -8.76 1.74 -19.21
CA GLY A 115 -8.95 1.18 -20.54
C GLY A 115 -7.65 1.02 -21.33
N HIS A 116 -6.48 1.15 -20.70
CA HIS A 116 -5.17 1.08 -21.38
C HIS A 116 -4.87 -0.30 -21.94
N THR A 117 -5.48 -1.33 -21.36
CA THR A 117 -5.33 -2.73 -21.75
C THR A 117 -6.33 -3.20 -22.81
N SER A 118 -7.23 -2.32 -23.25
CA SER A 118 -8.17 -2.59 -24.35
C SER A 118 -7.45 -2.63 -25.71
N VAL A 119 -8.11 -3.14 -26.75
CA VAL A 119 -7.52 -3.19 -28.10
C VAL A 119 -7.21 -1.77 -28.60
N GLU A 120 -8.15 -0.86 -28.39
CA GLU A 120 -8.01 0.56 -28.72
C GLU A 120 -6.90 1.20 -27.87
N GLY A 121 -6.88 0.92 -26.56
CA GLY A 121 -5.85 1.41 -25.65
C GLY A 121 -4.44 0.95 -26.01
N LEU A 122 -4.26 -0.32 -26.38
CA LEU A 122 -2.97 -0.86 -26.82
C LEU A 122 -2.51 -0.24 -28.14
N SER A 123 -3.44 0.03 -29.06
CA SER A 123 -3.16 0.76 -30.29
C SER A 123 -2.64 2.17 -29.99
N ASP A 124 -3.34 2.91 -29.12
CA ASP A 124 -2.96 4.27 -28.72
C ASP A 124 -1.64 4.31 -27.93
N TYR A 125 -1.39 3.31 -27.09
CA TYR A 125 -0.14 3.14 -26.35
C TYR A 125 1.06 3.04 -27.30
N HIS A 126 0.94 2.21 -28.35
CA HIS A 126 1.97 2.07 -29.37
C HIS A 126 2.06 3.28 -30.33
N ALA A 127 0.99 4.07 -30.45
CA ALA A 127 0.96 5.28 -31.29
C ALA A 127 1.64 6.52 -30.65
N GLY A 128 2.25 6.37 -29.46
CA GLY A 128 3.04 7.41 -28.82
C GLY A 128 2.43 8.00 -27.54
N ASN A 129 1.25 7.54 -27.11
CA ASN A 129 0.62 8.01 -25.88
C ASN A 129 1.10 7.28 -24.62
N ARG A 130 2.13 6.44 -24.74
CA ARG A 130 2.73 5.69 -23.63
C ARG A 130 3.00 6.57 -22.41
N GLY A 131 3.64 7.73 -22.58
CA GLY A 131 3.97 8.63 -21.47
C GLY A 131 2.74 9.07 -20.66
N LEU A 132 1.63 9.39 -21.35
CA LEU A 132 0.38 9.75 -20.68
C LEU A 132 -0.26 8.56 -19.95
N PHE A 133 -0.21 7.35 -20.54
CA PHE A 133 -0.81 6.17 -19.95
C PHE A 133 -0.09 5.75 -18.67
N GLU A 134 1.24 5.77 -18.71
CA GLU A 134 2.11 5.49 -17.56
C GLU A 134 1.99 6.59 -16.50
N PHE A 135 1.87 7.85 -16.90
CA PHE A 135 1.55 8.96 -15.99
C PHE A 135 0.24 8.70 -15.26
N GLU A 136 -0.84 8.38 -15.99
CA GLU A 136 -2.15 8.15 -15.40
C GLU A 136 -2.14 6.99 -14.41
N ALA A 137 -1.46 5.89 -14.75
CA ALA A 137 -1.34 4.73 -13.87
C ALA A 137 -0.48 5.01 -12.63
N GLU A 138 0.71 5.59 -12.82
CA GLU A 138 1.65 5.88 -11.73
C GLU A 138 1.11 6.95 -10.78
N ALA A 139 0.49 8.01 -11.31
CA ALA A 139 -0.12 9.06 -10.49
C ALA A 139 -1.32 8.54 -9.71
N THR A 140 -2.13 7.66 -10.31
CA THR A 140 -3.24 6.98 -9.62
C THR A 140 -2.74 6.15 -8.44
N ALA A 141 -1.66 5.38 -8.64
CA ALA A 141 -1.05 4.58 -7.59
C ALA A 141 -0.44 5.46 -6.49
N TYR A 142 0.28 6.52 -6.87
CA TYR A 142 0.86 7.47 -5.92
C TYR A 142 -0.21 8.08 -5.00
N LEU A 143 -1.29 8.61 -5.57
CA LEU A 143 -2.38 9.21 -4.79
C LEU A 143 -3.12 8.17 -3.94
N GLY A 144 -3.40 6.99 -4.48
CA GLY A 144 -4.07 5.92 -3.74
C GLY A 144 -3.27 5.46 -2.51
N MET A 145 -1.96 5.29 -2.66
CA MET A 145 -1.08 4.93 -1.54
C MET A 145 -1.02 6.02 -0.48
N HIS A 146 -1.01 7.30 -0.87
CA HIS A 146 -1.04 8.42 0.08
C HIS A 146 -2.39 8.54 0.81
N GLU A 147 -3.50 8.35 0.11
CA GLU A 147 -4.84 8.40 0.71
C GLU A 147 -5.05 7.29 1.76
N LEU A 148 -4.46 6.12 1.53
CA LEU A 148 -4.48 5.02 2.50
C LEU A 148 -3.46 5.18 3.64
N GLY A 149 -2.63 6.23 3.63
CA GLY A 149 -1.53 6.39 4.60
C GLY A 149 -0.42 5.33 4.45
N LEU A 150 -0.29 4.73 3.28
CA LEU A 150 0.63 3.64 2.96
C LEU A 150 1.85 4.10 2.14
N ASP A 151 2.14 5.41 2.11
CA ASP A 151 3.27 5.96 1.38
C ASP A 151 4.63 5.42 1.86
N HIS A 152 4.70 4.95 3.11
CA HIS A 152 5.85 4.21 3.65
C HIS A 152 6.09 2.83 3.01
N MET A 153 5.10 2.27 2.31
CA MET A 153 5.19 1.00 1.55
C MET A 153 5.64 1.21 0.09
N MET A 154 6.01 2.43 -0.28
CA MET A 154 6.62 2.76 -1.57
C MET A 154 7.79 3.74 -1.36
N ASN A 155 8.46 4.13 -2.44
CA ASN A 155 9.36 5.29 -2.42
C ASN A 155 8.68 6.48 -3.12
N PRO A 156 8.14 7.46 -2.37
CA PRO A 156 7.42 8.59 -2.96
C PRO A 156 8.30 9.46 -3.88
N ALA A 157 9.60 9.60 -3.57
CA ALA A 157 10.50 10.41 -4.39
C ALA A 157 10.77 9.74 -5.74
N GLU A 158 10.97 8.43 -5.74
CA GLU A 158 11.14 7.63 -6.95
C GLU A 158 9.86 7.65 -7.82
N SER A 159 8.69 7.47 -7.21
CA SER A 159 7.41 7.52 -7.93
C SER A 159 7.14 8.89 -8.55
N ARG A 160 7.42 10.00 -7.84
CA ARG A 160 7.37 11.35 -8.43
C ARG A 160 8.34 11.52 -9.60
N ASN A 161 9.54 10.96 -9.50
CA ASN A 161 10.51 11.00 -10.58
C ASN A 161 10.00 10.24 -11.81
N TYR A 162 9.36 9.08 -11.64
CA TYR A 162 8.71 8.37 -12.75
C TYR A 162 7.61 9.21 -13.40
N ILE A 163 6.69 9.77 -12.61
CA ILE A 163 5.61 10.65 -13.10
C ILE A 163 6.18 11.78 -13.97
N GLN A 164 7.22 12.48 -13.48
CA GLN A 164 7.86 13.57 -14.22
C GLN A 164 8.58 13.10 -15.49
N THR A 165 9.24 11.94 -15.41
CA THR A 165 9.96 11.35 -16.54
C THR A 165 9.00 10.92 -17.65
N TRP A 166 7.87 10.31 -17.31
CA TRP A 166 6.84 9.89 -18.27
C TRP A 166 6.20 11.05 -19.01
N LEU A 167 6.06 12.19 -18.34
CA LEU A 167 5.58 13.42 -18.95
C LEU A 167 6.67 14.18 -19.72
N HIS A 168 7.93 13.74 -19.68
CA HIS A 168 9.06 14.45 -20.30
C HIS A 168 9.16 15.95 -19.89
N GLY A 169 8.72 16.28 -18.67
CA GLY A 169 8.67 17.67 -18.19
C GLY A 169 7.49 18.50 -18.73
N GLU A 170 6.59 17.91 -19.49
CA GLU A 170 5.37 18.55 -19.96
C GLU A 170 4.27 18.54 -18.89
N THR A 171 3.27 19.42 -19.07
CA THR A 171 2.08 19.42 -18.22
C THR A 171 1.04 18.47 -18.82
N PRO A 172 0.50 17.50 -18.05
CA PRO A 172 -0.52 16.60 -18.56
C PRO A 172 -1.79 17.38 -18.89
N PRO A 173 -2.57 16.95 -19.90
CA PRO A 173 -3.86 17.55 -20.18
C PRO A 173 -4.81 17.43 -18.97
N ASP A 174 -5.69 18.42 -18.79
CA ASP A 174 -6.73 18.41 -17.76
C ASP A 174 -7.57 17.13 -17.75
N ALA A 175 -7.82 16.55 -18.93
CA ALA A 175 -8.56 15.30 -19.07
C ALA A 175 -7.86 14.14 -18.32
N SER A 176 -6.54 14.01 -18.47
CA SER A 176 -5.74 13.00 -17.77
C SER A 176 -5.69 13.25 -16.27
N ILE A 177 -5.57 14.50 -15.84
CA ILE A 177 -5.61 14.85 -14.41
C ILE A 177 -6.95 14.43 -13.79
N ARG A 178 -8.07 14.78 -14.43
CA ARG A 178 -9.41 14.36 -13.97
C ARG A 178 -9.56 12.84 -13.96
N LYS A 179 -9.00 12.17 -14.97
CA LYS A 179 -9.01 10.71 -15.07
C LYS A 179 -8.25 10.07 -13.91
N VAL A 180 -7.07 10.58 -13.54
CA VAL A 180 -6.31 10.13 -12.36
C VAL A 180 -7.17 10.19 -11.09
N PHE A 181 -7.77 11.33 -10.77
CA PHE A 181 -8.62 11.44 -9.57
C PHE A 181 -9.82 10.49 -9.60
N LYS A 182 -10.45 10.33 -10.77
CA LYS A 182 -11.56 9.40 -10.96
C LYS A 182 -11.11 7.95 -10.71
N LEU A 183 -9.97 7.54 -11.27
CA LEU A 183 -9.42 6.20 -11.10
C LEU A 183 -9.04 5.94 -9.65
N THR A 184 -8.35 6.88 -9.00
CA THR A 184 -8.01 6.79 -7.57
C THR A 184 -9.26 6.56 -6.74
N ASN A 185 -10.31 7.37 -6.93
CA ASN A 185 -11.57 7.19 -6.22
C ASN A 185 -12.23 5.84 -6.52
N THR A 186 -12.26 5.43 -7.79
CA THR A 186 -12.87 4.15 -8.23
C THR A 186 -12.19 2.96 -7.54
N ILE A 187 -10.87 2.91 -7.54
CA ILE A 187 -10.10 1.82 -6.93
C ILE A 187 -10.20 1.86 -5.39
N LEU A 188 -10.19 3.06 -4.79
CA LEU A 188 -10.38 3.23 -3.34
C LEU A 188 -11.74 2.69 -2.89
N THR A 189 -12.82 3.11 -3.55
CA THR A 189 -14.18 2.67 -3.22
C THR A 189 -14.33 1.16 -3.42
N ALA A 190 -13.74 0.61 -4.47
CA ALA A 190 -13.84 -0.82 -4.77
C ALA A 190 -13.21 -1.73 -3.70
N GLY A 191 -12.13 -1.28 -3.03
CA GLY A 191 -11.49 -2.07 -1.98
C GLY A 191 -11.96 -1.76 -0.56
N ARG A 192 -12.71 -0.68 -0.37
CA ARG A 192 -13.32 -0.32 0.93
C ARG A 192 -14.55 -1.20 1.20
N VAL A 193 -14.83 -1.43 2.48
CA VAL A 193 -16.08 -2.08 2.89
C VAL A 193 -17.23 -1.15 2.52
N ALA A 194 -18.26 -1.67 1.85
CA ALA A 194 -19.48 -0.91 1.65
C ALA A 194 -20.06 -0.61 3.03
N VAL A 195 -20.14 0.68 3.38
CA VAL A 195 -20.89 1.09 4.57
C VAL A 195 -22.35 0.78 4.26
N GLU A 196 -22.89 -0.31 4.81
CA GLU A 196 -24.33 -0.45 4.89
C GLU A 196 -24.82 0.69 5.79
N GLU A 197 -25.54 1.65 5.21
CA GLU A 197 -26.27 2.65 5.99
C GLU A 197 -27.31 1.92 6.86
N SER A 198 -26.92 1.56 8.09
CA SER A 198 -27.85 1.06 9.08
C SER A 198 -28.74 2.20 9.58
N GLY A 199 -29.84 2.42 8.84
CA GLY A 199 -31.17 2.90 9.25
C GLY A 199 -31.32 4.05 10.25
N ALA A 200 -32.07 5.08 9.84
CA ALA A 200 -33.01 5.78 10.72
C ALA A 200 -34.15 6.40 9.89
N GLU A 201 -35.07 5.57 9.39
CA GLU A 201 -36.42 6.05 9.11
C GLU A 201 -37.06 6.41 10.46
N GLY A 202 -36.95 7.69 10.82
CA GLY A 202 -37.73 8.28 11.90
C GLY A 202 -39.18 8.39 11.45
N GLU A 203 -39.98 7.43 11.90
CA GLU A 203 -41.43 7.53 12.00
C GLU A 203 -41.78 8.83 12.75
N VAL A 204 -42.44 9.77 12.08
CA VAL A 204 -43.07 10.92 12.74
C VAL A 204 -44.56 10.88 12.40
N ALA A 205 -45.33 10.79 13.48
CA ALA A 205 -46.77 10.63 13.57
C ALA A 205 -47.59 11.75 12.91
#